data_AF-A0A9D1YE62-F1
#
_entry.id   AF-A0A9D1YE62-F1
#
_cell.length_a   1.000
_cell.length_b   1.000
_cell.length_c   1.000
_cell.angle_alpha   90.00
_cell.angle_beta   90.00
_cell.angle_gamma   90.00
#
_symmetry.space_group_name_H-M   'P 1'
#
loop_
_entity.id
_entity.type
_entity.pdbx_description
1 polymer ?
#
loop_
_entity_poly.entity_id
_entity_poly.type
_entity_poly.pdbx_seq_one_letter_code
_entity_poly.pdbx_strand_id
1 'polypeptide(L)'
;VEHTHEPLVSQELWDTVHQMMKARRRENGSGHVQPFAGLVKCAGCGSSLNASYDNKKGKYTGFSCWVYKNYGKQRCTSHAIGWQTLNRLVLEDIRRNAQVAKLASSRYMEMLLSAKLEKEKKETARSRQELKKAEKRVKELDKILAKLYEDQALGKISEARYQAMAPGYEKEQESLKERRDQLTAQLAHTQEVQDNVEQFVPLIQKYTDIQELTPHILNELIEKIVVHEKKVDEDGTKSQLVEIYYKFVGCIDLGAMLG
;
A
#
# COMPACT_ATOMS: atom_id res chain seq x y z
N VAL A 1 -17.95 -0.35 24.01
CA VAL A 1 -17.82 -1.82 24.06
C VAL A 1 -18.51 -2.35 22.83
N GLU A 2 -17.79 -3.03 21.94
CA GLU A 2 -18.38 -3.66 20.77
C GLU A 2 -19.22 -4.88 21.21
N HIS A 3 -20.25 -5.25 20.44
CA HIS A 3 -21.15 -6.39 20.70
C HIS A 3 -22.17 -6.27 21.85
N THR A 4 -22.57 -5.06 22.24
CA THR A 4 -23.64 -4.88 23.24
C THR A 4 -25.06 -4.99 22.71
N HIS A 5 -25.25 -5.06 21.39
CA HIS A 5 -26.55 -5.28 20.73
C HIS A 5 -26.39 -6.22 19.54
N GLU A 6 -27.48 -6.91 19.20
CA GLU A 6 -27.54 -7.74 18.01
C GLU A 6 -27.38 -6.87 16.76
N PRO A 7 -26.41 -7.18 15.88
CA PRO A 7 -26.14 -6.37 14.71
C PRO A 7 -27.28 -6.49 13.67
N LEU A 8 -27.76 -5.34 13.18
CA LEU A 8 -28.83 -5.27 12.17
C LEU A 8 -28.39 -5.83 10.80
N VAL A 9 -27.09 -5.82 10.52
CA VAL A 9 -26.47 -6.35 9.31
C VAL A 9 -25.16 -7.03 9.68
N SER A 10 -24.79 -8.08 8.97
CA SER A 10 -23.48 -8.74 9.15
C SER A 10 -22.33 -7.76 8.92
N GLN A 11 -21.25 -7.91 9.68
CA GLN A 11 -20.02 -7.12 9.51
C GLN A 11 -19.49 -7.21 8.07
N GLU A 12 -19.54 -8.39 7.45
CA GLU A 12 -19.13 -8.59 6.05
C GLU A 12 -19.96 -7.74 5.06
N LEU A 13 -21.28 -7.69 5.21
CA LEU A 13 -22.15 -6.83 4.40
C LEU A 13 -21.85 -5.35 4.63
N TRP A 14 -21.63 -4.95 5.89
CA TRP A 14 -21.28 -3.59 6.24
C TRP A 14 -19.96 -3.15 5.59
N ASP A 15 -18.94 -3.99 5.65
CA ASP A 15 -17.62 -3.76 5.07
C ASP A 15 -17.70 -3.71 3.53
N THR A 16 -18.49 -4.61 2.92
CA THR A 16 -18.72 -4.65 1.48
C THR A 16 -19.39 -3.37 0.98
N VAL A 17 -20.45 -2.90 1.66
CA VAL A 17 -21.13 -1.65 1.29
C VAL A 17 -20.21 -0.46 1.48
N HIS A 18 -19.40 -0.43 2.54
CA HIS A 18 -18.41 0.63 2.76
C HIS A 18 -17.31 0.63 1.68
N GLN A 19 -16.87 -0.54 1.22
CA GLN A 19 -15.97 -0.65 0.08
C GLN A 19 -16.62 -0.13 -1.22
N MET A 20 -17.88 -0.49 -1.48
CA MET A 20 -18.64 0.02 -2.63
C MET A 20 -18.85 1.55 -2.56
N MET A 21 -19.14 2.10 -1.38
CA MET A 21 -19.27 3.54 -1.15
C MET A 21 -17.95 4.28 -1.38
N LYS A 22 -16.82 3.73 -0.93
CA LYS A 22 -15.47 4.27 -1.21
C LYS A 22 -15.13 4.24 -2.70
N ALA A 23 -15.60 3.23 -3.43
CA ALA A 23 -15.41 3.10 -4.87
C ALA A 23 -16.35 3.99 -5.70
N ARG A 24 -17.47 4.47 -5.13
CA ARG A 24 -18.46 5.28 -5.83
C ARG A 24 -17.88 6.62 -6.25
N ARG A 25 -17.77 6.83 -7.55
CA ARG A 25 -17.33 8.10 -8.13
C ARG A 25 -18.52 9.01 -8.36
N ARG A 26 -18.36 10.29 -8.04
CA ARG A 26 -19.43 11.29 -8.17
C ARG A 26 -19.66 11.60 -9.65
N GLU A 27 -20.87 11.34 -10.13
CA GLU A 27 -21.35 11.79 -11.43
C GLU A 27 -21.43 13.32 -11.48
N ASN A 28 -21.20 13.90 -12.66
CA ASN A 28 -21.50 15.31 -12.87
C ASN A 28 -23.02 15.53 -12.97
N GLY A 29 -23.46 16.79 -13.07
CA GLY A 29 -24.89 17.13 -13.19
C GLY A 29 -25.59 16.57 -14.44
N SER A 30 -24.85 15.99 -15.40
CA SER A 30 -25.39 15.32 -16.59
C SER A 30 -25.24 13.78 -16.55
N GLY A 31 -24.93 13.19 -15.38
CA GLY A 31 -24.80 11.74 -15.21
C GLY A 31 -23.50 11.13 -15.75
N HIS A 32 -22.58 11.95 -16.26
CA HIS A 32 -21.27 11.49 -16.75
C HIS A 32 -20.19 11.55 -15.67
N VAL A 33 -19.42 10.47 -15.54
CA VAL A 33 -18.24 10.42 -14.67
C VAL A 33 -16.99 10.68 -15.51
N GLN A 34 -16.22 11.70 -15.16
CA GLN A 34 -14.95 11.98 -15.81
C GLN A 34 -13.86 10.97 -15.40
N PRO A 35 -12.90 10.62 -16.27
CA PRO A 35 -11.94 9.52 -16.04
C PRO A 35 -11.15 9.58 -14.71
N PHE A 36 -10.79 10.78 -14.25
CA PHE A 36 -10.03 11.01 -13.02
C PHE A 36 -10.89 11.20 -11.77
N ALA A 37 -12.20 10.93 -11.83
CA ALA A 37 -13.09 11.22 -10.71
C ALA A 37 -12.66 10.48 -9.45
N GLY A 38 -12.45 11.20 -8.35
CA GLY A 38 -11.99 10.63 -7.08
C GLY A 38 -10.50 10.31 -6.99
N LEU A 39 -9.74 10.34 -8.09
CA LEU A 39 -8.32 10.00 -8.12
C LEU A 39 -7.39 11.16 -7.75
N VAL A 40 -7.74 12.39 -8.13
CA VAL A 40 -6.86 13.56 -7.94
C VAL A 40 -7.02 14.14 -6.53
N LYS A 41 -5.92 14.19 -5.78
CA LYS A 41 -5.85 14.62 -4.38
C LYS A 41 -4.91 15.80 -4.20
N CYS A 42 -5.20 16.63 -3.21
CA CYS A 42 -4.41 17.80 -2.85
C CYS A 42 -3.30 17.40 -1.89
N ALA A 43 -2.05 17.73 -2.21
CA ALA A 43 -0.92 17.47 -1.31
C ALA A 43 -1.03 18.25 0.02
N GLY A 44 -1.55 19.48 -0.01
CA GLY A 44 -1.61 20.33 1.17
C GLY A 44 -2.70 19.95 2.19
N CYS A 45 -3.91 19.63 1.75
CA CYS A 45 -5.04 19.35 2.65
C CYS A 45 -5.63 17.94 2.54
N GLY A 46 -5.09 17.07 1.67
CA GLY A 46 -5.57 15.71 1.44
C GLY A 46 -6.92 15.59 0.71
N SER A 47 -7.69 16.69 0.59
CA SER A 47 -8.99 16.68 -0.09
C SER A 47 -8.88 16.39 -1.59
N SER A 48 -9.97 15.94 -2.21
CA SER A 48 -10.05 15.76 -3.67
C SER A 48 -9.99 17.10 -4.40
N LEU A 49 -9.33 17.12 -5.56
CA LEU A 49 -9.43 18.25 -6.49
C LEU A 49 -10.69 18.08 -7.35
N ASN A 50 -11.44 19.17 -7.49
CA ASN A 50 -12.61 19.20 -8.35
C ASN A 50 -12.22 19.55 -9.78
N ALA A 51 -12.78 18.80 -10.72
CA ALA A 51 -12.67 19.10 -12.14
C ALA A 51 -13.48 20.37 -12.48
N SER A 52 -12.87 21.26 -13.24
CA SER A 52 -13.50 22.44 -13.84
C SER A 52 -13.89 22.10 -15.28
N TYR A 53 -15.12 22.46 -15.66
CA TYR A 53 -15.68 22.20 -16.98
C TYR A 53 -16.14 23.52 -17.61
N ASP A 54 -15.75 23.75 -18.86
CA ASP A 54 -16.18 24.91 -19.65
C ASP A 54 -17.37 24.49 -20.51
N ASN A 55 -18.57 24.92 -20.10
CA ASN A 55 -19.82 24.62 -20.79
C ASN A 55 -19.85 25.16 -22.23
N LYS A 56 -19.19 26.29 -22.52
CA LYS A 56 -19.20 26.89 -23.86
C LYS A 56 -18.34 26.08 -24.84
N LYS A 57 -17.22 25.53 -24.35
CA LYS A 57 -16.30 24.72 -25.15
C LYS A 57 -16.56 23.22 -25.05
N GLY A 58 -17.51 22.80 -24.22
CA GLY A 58 -17.85 21.40 -24.01
C GLY A 58 -16.69 20.53 -23.51
N LYS A 59 -15.78 21.08 -22.70
CA LYS A 59 -14.56 20.35 -22.27
C LYS A 59 -14.08 20.69 -20.87
N TYR A 60 -13.40 19.72 -20.25
CA TYR A 60 -12.70 19.93 -18.99
C TYR A 60 -11.45 20.81 -19.17
N THR A 61 -11.26 21.76 -18.26
CA THR A 61 -10.16 22.73 -18.33
C THR A 61 -9.05 22.43 -17.32
N GLY A 62 -9.40 21.89 -16.15
CA GLY A 62 -8.42 21.52 -15.14
C GLY A 62 -9.03 21.09 -13.82
N PHE A 63 -8.20 21.09 -12.80
CA PHE A 63 -8.50 20.63 -11.46
C PHE A 63 -8.11 21.71 -10.46
N SER A 64 -8.93 21.90 -9.43
CA SER A 64 -8.66 22.86 -8.35
C SER A 64 -9.05 22.28 -6.99
N CYS A 65 -8.24 22.55 -5.97
CA CYS A 65 -8.51 22.10 -4.60
C CYS A 65 -9.87 22.61 -4.10
N TRP A 66 -10.73 21.69 -3.67
CA TRP A 66 -12.07 22.03 -3.17
C TRP A 66 -12.01 22.85 -1.88
N VAL A 67 -11.13 22.48 -0.94
CA VAL A 67 -10.98 23.21 0.34
C VAL A 67 -10.53 24.65 0.10
N TYR A 68 -9.53 24.84 -0.76
CA TYR A 68 -9.07 26.19 -1.13
C TYR A 68 -10.18 27.00 -1.79
N LYS A 69 -10.93 26.41 -2.72
CA LYS A 69 -12.00 27.10 -3.44
C LYS A 69 -13.12 27.61 -2.53
N ASN A 70 -13.46 26.87 -1.47
CA ASN A 70 -14.58 27.22 -0.59
C ASN A 70 -14.16 27.98 0.68
N TYR A 71 -12.98 27.69 1.22
CA TYR A 71 -12.52 28.24 2.51
C TYR A 71 -11.27 29.12 2.39
N GLY A 72 -10.71 29.26 1.19
CA GLY A 72 -9.59 30.14 0.91
C GLY A 72 -8.26 29.72 1.55
N LYS A 73 -7.33 30.69 1.59
CA LYS A 73 -5.94 30.50 2.06
C LYS A 73 -5.81 30.03 3.51
N GLN A 74 -6.83 30.25 4.33
CA GLN A 74 -6.84 29.87 5.76
C GLN A 74 -6.84 28.34 5.96
N ARG A 75 -7.27 27.56 4.97
CA ARG A 75 -7.40 26.10 5.07
C ARG A 75 -6.53 25.33 4.08
N CYS A 76 -6.11 25.95 2.98
CA CYS A 76 -5.22 25.35 1.99
C CYS A 76 -4.62 26.43 1.08
N THR A 77 -3.56 26.15 0.34
CA THR A 77 -3.02 27.02 -0.72
C THR A 77 -3.61 26.66 -2.10
N SER A 78 -3.28 27.45 -3.13
CA SER A 78 -3.86 27.34 -4.47
C SER A 78 -3.32 26.16 -5.27
N HIS A 79 -3.69 24.93 -4.88
CA HIS A 79 -3.38 23.72 -5.61
C HIS A 79 -4.31 23.56 -6.82
N ALA A 80 -3.74 23.65 -8.02
CA ALA A 80 -4.46 23.48 -9.27
C ALA A 80 -3.54 22.94 -10.38
N ILE A 81 -4.11 22.17 -11.30
CA ILE A 81 -3.41 21.64 -12.48
C ILE A 81 -4.34 21.64 -13.69
N GLY A 82 -3.78 21.90 -14.88
CA GLY A 82 -4.55 21.88 -16.14
C GLY A 82 -4.94 20.46 -16.54
N TRP A 83 -6.10 20.30 -17.19
CA TRP A 83 -6.61 18.98 -17.58
C TRP A 83 -5.65 18.27 -18.54
N GLN A 84 -5.25 18.97 -19.61
CA GLN A 84 -4.33 18.45 -20.61
C GLN A 84 -2.96 18.12 -20.01
N THR A 85 -2.46 18.97 -19.10
CA THR A 85 -1.20 18.74 -18.40
C THR A 85 -1.27 17.46 -17.59
N LEU A 86 -2.29 17.30 -16.75
CA LEU A 86 -2.44 16.10 -15.93
C LEU A 86 -2.62 14.85 -16.80
N ASN A 87 -3.49 14.91 -17.80
CA ASN A 87 -3.76 13.79 -18.70
C ASN A 87 -2.49 13.33 -19.41
N ARG A 88 -1.69 14.27 -19.91
CA ARG A 88 -0.42 13.96 -20.58
C ARG A 88 0.60 13.35 -19.62
N LEU A 89 0.77 13.93 -18.42
CA LEU A 89 1.71 13.41 -17.42
C LEU A 89 1.40 11.97 -17.04
N VAL A 90 0.13 11.66 -16.76
CA VAL A 90 -0.29 10.31 -16.37
C VAL A 90 -0.12 9.32 -17.53
N LEU A 91 -0.46 9.72 -18.76
CA LEU A 91 -0.29 8.88 -19.95
C LEU A 91 1.18 8.56 -20.23
N GLU A 92 2.05 9.57 -20.19
CA GLU A 92 3.50 9.41 -20.39
C GLU A 92 4.12 8.56 -19.29
N ASP A 93 3.67 8.70 -18.04
CA ASP A 93 4.16 7.91 -16.91
C ASP A 93 3.78 6.43 -17.01
N ILE A 94 2.52 6.13 -17.36
CA ILE A 94 2.06 4.75 -17.59
C ILE A 94 2.86 4.11 -18.72
N ARG A 95 2.99 4.81 -19.86
CA ARG A 95 3.77 4.31 -21.01
C ARG A 95 5.21 4.04 -20.61
N ARG A 96 5.87 4.96 -19.90
CA ARG A 96 7.25 4.81 -19.46
C ARG A 96 7.42 3.58 -18.56
N ASN A 97 6.58 3.44 -17.53
CA ASN A 97 6.61 2.27 -16.65
C ASN A 97 6.33 0.96 -17.42
N ALA A 98 5.34 0.96 -18.32
CA ALA A 98 5.02 -0.18 -19.17
C ALA A 98 6.20 -0.61 -20.06
N GLN A 99 6.92 0.36 -20.65
CA GLN A 99 8.07 0.09 -21.50
C GLN A 99 9.24 -0.50 -20.70
N VAL A 100 9.55 0.05 -19.52
CA VAL A 100 10.60 -0.52 -18.64
C VAL A 100 10.22 -1.94 -18.20
N ALA A 101 8.97 -2.14 -17.80
CA ALA A 101 8.45 -3.45 -17.42
C ALA A 101 8.52 -4.47 -18.56
N LYS A 102 8.30 -4.05 -19.82
CA LYS A 102 8.37 -4.91 -21.01
C LYS A 102 9.81 -5.24 -21.42
N LEU A 103 10.70 -4.25 -21.42
CA LEU A 103 12.08 -4.42 -21.87
C LEU A 103 12.97 -5.13 -20.84
N ALA A 104 12.73 -4.91 -19.55
CA ALA A 104 13.58 -5.39 -18.47
C ALA A 104 12.78 -5.82 -17.24
N SER A 105 11.82 -6.74 -17.43
CA SER A 105 10.87 -7.19 -16.40
C SER A 105 11.53 -7.57 -15.07
N SER A 106 12.59 -8.39 -15.07
CA SER A 106 13.26 -8.82 -13.83
C SER A 106 13.93 -7.65 -13.11
N ARG A 107 14.59 -6.76 -13.84
CA ARG A 107 15.23 -5.56 -13.26
C ARG A 107 14.19 -4.57 -12.73
N TYR A 108 13.07 -4.41 -13.44
CA TYR A 108 11.97 -3.56 -13.02
C TYR A 108 11.33 -4.08 -11.72
N MET A 109 11.10 -5.39 -11.63
CA MET A 109 10.62 -6.05 -10.42
C MET A 109 11.58 -5.86 -9.25
N GLU A 110 12.87 -6.13 -9.45
CA GLU A 110 13.89 -5.93 -8.41
C GLU A 110 13.93 -4.47 -7.95
N MET A 111 13.87 -3.52 -8.87
CA MET A 111 13.85 -2.09 -8.56
C MET A 111 12.62 -1.69 -7.72
N LEU A 112 11.43 -2.18 -8.05
CA LEU A 112 10.21 -1.93 -7.26
C LEU A 112 10.31 -2.55 -5.86
N LEU A 113 10.86 -3.76 -5.77
CA LEU A 113 11.08 -4.44 -4.48
C LEU A 113 12.09 -3.70 -3.63
N SER A 114 13.23 -3.28 -4.20
CA SER A 114 14.23 -2.49 -3.50
C SER A 114 13.64 -1.16 -3.04
N ALA A 115 12.93 -0.41 -3.90
CA ALA A 115 12.33 0.86 -3.49
C ALA A 115 11.44 0.75 -2.24
N LYS A 116 10.74 -0.39 -2.05
CA LYS A 116 9.88 -0.63 -0.88
C LYS A 116 10.62 -1.26 0.29
N LEU A 117 11.50 -2.21 0.02
CA LEU A 117 12.07 -3.13 1.02
C LEU A 117 13.56 -2.88 1.27
N GLU A 118 14.21 -1.87 0.68
CA GLU A 118 15.68 -1.71 0.80
C GLU A 118 16.10 -1.55 2.27
N LYS A 119 15.34 -0.76 3.03
CA LYS A 119 15.58 -0.56 4.47
C LYS A 119 15.33 -1.84 5.27
N GLU A 120 14.40 -2.67 4.80
CA GLU A 120 13.94 -3.87 5.49
C GLU A 120 14.70 -5.12 5.06
N LYS A 121 15.42 -5.14 3.94
CA LYS A 121 16.03 -6.34 3.36
C LYS A 121 16.94 -7.08 4.35
N LYS A 122 17.78 -6.35 5.08
CA LYS A 122 18.64 -6.91 6.13
C LYS A 122 17.83 -7.41 7.33
N GLU A 123 16.77 -6.69 7.69
CA GLU A 123 15.88 -7.02 8.79
C GLU A 123 15.01 -8.24 8.48
N THR A 124 14.46 -8.36 7.26
CA THR A 124 13.75 -9.54 6.76
C THR A 124 14.66 -10.76 6.80
N ALA A 125 15.91 -10.65 6.32
CA ALA A 125 16.86 -11.76 6.34
C ALA A 125 17.17 -12.21 7.78
N ARG A 126 17.40 -11.25 8.69
CA ARG A 126 17.60 -11.51 10.12
C ARG A 126 16.36 -12.17 10.74
N SER A 127 15.17 -11.66 10.44
CA SER A 127 13.89 -12.15 10.96
C SER A 127 13.62 -13.59 10.50
N ARG A 128 13.91 -13.93 9.24
CA ARG A 128 13.84 -15.32 8.74
C ARG A 128 14.78 -16.24 9.50
N GLN A 129 16.02 -15.79 9.76
CA GLN A 129 16.99 -16.60 10.50
C GLN A 129 16.59 -16.78 11.97
N GLU A 130 16.08 -15.72 12.60
CA GLU A 130 15.59 -15.73 13.97
C GLU A 130 14.36 -16.64 14.11
N LEU A 131 13.42 -16.56 13.16
CA LEU A 131 12.24 -17.42 13.11
C LEU A 131 12.65 -18.89 13.07
N LYS A 132 13.57 -19.25 12.17
CA LYS A 132 14.09 -20.62 12.06
C LYS A 132 14.74 -21.12 13.36
N LYS A 133 15.44 -20.24 14.09
CA LYS A 133 16.04 -20.57 15.39
C LYS A 133 14.98 -20.76 16.46
N ALA A 134 14.00 -19.86 16.54
CA ALA A 134 12.90 -19.94 17.49
C ALA A 134 12.08 -21.22 17.28
N GLU A 135 11.70 -21.54 16.04
CA GLU A 135 10.97 -22.77 15.71
C GLU A 135 11.76 -24.03 16.08
N LYS A 136 13.07 -24.05 15.83
CA LYS A 136 13.94 -25.16 16.23
C LYS A 136 13.94 -25.33 17.75
N ARG A 137 14.09 -24.23 18.49
CA ARG A 137 14.13 -24.25 19.95
C ARG A 137 12.79 -24.66 20.57
N VAL A 138 11.67 -24.19 20.02
CA VAL A 138 10.33 -24.63 20.44
C VAL A 138 10.18 -26.14 20.30
N LYS A 139 10.59 -26.72 19.16
CA LYS A 139 10.56 -28.18 18.94
C LYS A 139 11.48 -28.96 19.88
N GLU A 140 12.61 -28.37 20.29
CA GLU A 140 13.49 -28.96 21.30
C GLU A 140 12.83 -28.95 22.68
N LEU A 141 12.22 -27.82 23.06
CA LEU A 141 11.48 -27.68 24.33
C LEU A 141 10.29 -28.63 24.41
N ASP A 142 9.56 -28.85 23.30
CA ASP A 142 8.47 -29.84 23.23
C ASP A 142 8.96 -31.25 23.61
N LYS A 143 10.13 -31.65 23.09
CA LYS A 143 10.75 -32.94 23.42
C LYS A 143 11.22 -33.01 24.86
N ILE A 144 11.80 -31.93 25.37
CA ILE A 144 12.28 -31.85 26.76
C ILE A 144 11.10 -31.98 27.73
N LEU A 145 10.02 -31.23 27.50
CA LEU A 145 8.81 -31.26 28.33
C LEU A 145 8.13 -32.62 28.30
N ALA A 146 7.98 -33.22 27.11
CA ALA A 146 7.41 -34.56 26.99
C ALA A 146 8.22 -35.61 27.77
N LYS A 147 9.56 -35.58 27.64
CA LYS A 147 10.43 -36.49 28.39
C LYS A 147 10.40 -36.23 29.90
N LEU A 148 10.35 -34.97 30.31
CA LEU A 148 10.26 -34.59 31.73
C LEU A 148 8.97 -35.14 32.35
N TYR A 149 7.86 -35.10 31.61
CA TYR A 149 6.59 -35.70 32.00
C TYR A 149 6.68 -37.23 32.08
N GLU A 150 7.26 -37.90 31.08
CA GLU A 150 7.47 -39.35 31.09
C GLU A 150 8.34 -39.82 32.27
N ASP A 151 9.45 -39.12 32.53
CA ASP A 151 10.37 -39.48 33.62
C ASP A 151 9.74 -39.23 35.01
N GLN A 152 8.82 -38.27 35.14
CA GLN A 152 8.01 -38.07 36.35
C GLN A 152 6.97 -39.20 36.51
N ALA A 153 6.26 -39.57 35.45
CA ALA A 153 5.26 -40.64 35.47
C ALA A 153 5.88 -42.02 35.79
N LEU A 154 7.13 -42.25 35.36
CA LEU A 154 7.90 -43.45 35.68
C LEU A 154 8.61 -43.40 37.05
N GLY A 155 8.45 -42.31 37.81
CA GLY A 155 9.05 -42.14 39.13
C GLY A 155 10.57 -41.96 39.13
N LYS A 156 11.20 -41.69 37.98
CA LYS A 156 12.65 -41.44 37.88
C LYS A 156 13.04 -40.07 38.41
N ILE A 157 12.10 -39.13 38.42
CA ILE A 157 12.23 -37.83 39.09
C ILE A 157 11.05 -37.61 40.05
N SER A 158 11.26 -36.83 41.10
CA SER A 158 10.20 -36.47 42.05
C SER A 158 9.30 -35.37 41.50
N GLU A 159 8.06 -35.33 41.97
CA GLU A 159 7.09 -34.27 41.67
C GLU A 159 7.65 -32.87 41.97
N ALA A 160 8.28 -32.70 43.13
CA ALA A 160 8.90 -31.42 43.51
C ALA A 160 9.97 -30.96 42.50
N ARG A 161 10.69 -31.89 41.87
CA ARG A 161 11.72 -31.58 40.87
C ARG A 161 11.11 -31.27 39.51
N TYR A 162 10.01 -31.95 39.14
CA TYR A 162 9.21 -31.60 37.98
C TYR A 162 8.69 -30.16 38.08
N GLN A 163 8.02 -29.83 39.19
CA GLN A 163 7.45 -28.49 39.46
C GLN A 163 8.52 -27.38 39.50
N ALA A 164 9.76 -27.70 39.83
CA ALA A 164 10.87 -26.74 39.80
C ALA A 164 11.42 -26.48 38.37
N MET A 165 11.31 -27.45 37.45
CA MET A 165 11.92 -27.37 36.11
C MET A 165 10.92 -27.02 35.01
N ALA A 166 9.73 -27.61 35.03
CA ALA A 166 8.73 -27.45 33.96
C ALA A 166 8.34 -25.98 33.71
N PRO A 167 8.06 -25.14 34.74
CA PRO A 167 7.65 -23.76 34.51
C PRO A 167 8.69 -22.90 33.78
N GLY A 168 9.99 -23.19 33.97
CA GLY A 168 11.07 -22.49 33.27
C GLY A 168 11.06 -22.76 31.77
N TYR A 169 10.88 -24.03 31.40
CA TYR A 169 10.80 -24.45 29.99
C TYR A 169 9.51 -23.99 29.33
N GLU A 170 8.38 -24.05 30.03
CA GLU A 170 7.09 -23.55 29.56
C GLU A 170 7.14 -22.05 29.30
N LYS A 171 7.72 -21.28 30.22
CA LYS A 171 7.90 -19.83 30.05
C LYS A 171 8.83 -19.48 28.88
N GLU A 172 9.93 -20.22 28.71
CA GLU A 172 10.81 -20.05 27.54
C GLU A 172 10.05 -20.34 26.25
N GLN A 173 9.27 -21.42 26.24
CA GLN A 173 8.48 -21.83 25.08
C GLN A 173 7.41 -20.79 24.72
N GLU A 174 6.71 -20.25 25.70
CA GLU A 174 5.70 -19.19 25.52
C GLU A 174 6.33 -17.93 24.91
N SER A 175 7.43 -17.46 25.49
CA SER A 175 8.17 -16.31 24.95
C SER A 175 8.64 -16.52 23.50
N LEU A 176 9.10 -17.73 23.17
CA LEU A 176 9.53 -18.06 21.81
C LEU A 176 8.34 -18.14 20.83
N LYS A 177 7.17 -18.60 21.28
CA LYS A 177 5.94 -18.63 20.48
C LYS A 177 5.45 -17.22 20.17
N GLU A 178 5.41 -16.33 21.16
CA GLU A 178 5.09 -14.91 20.94
C GLU A 178 6.06 -14.26 19.95
N ARG A 179 7.36 -14.51 20.12
CA ARG A 179 8.38 -13.97 19.22
C ARG A 179 8.23 -14.51 17.80
N ARG A 180 7.93 -15.79 17.64
CA ARG A 180 7.63 -16.42 16.34
C ARG A 180 6.44 -15.75 15.67
N ASP A 181 5.38 -15.47 16.41
CA ASP A 181 4.16 -14.87 15.86
C ASP A 181 4.42 -13.43 15.38
N GLN A 182 5.19 -12.64 16.14
CA GLN A 182 5.66 -11.32 15.71
C GLN A 182 6.52 -11.38 14.44
N LEU A 183 7.51 -12.28 14.40
CA LEU A 183 8.39 -12.45 13.24
C LEU A 183 7.61 -12.91 12.00
N THR A 184 6.61 -13.77 12.18
CA THR A 184 5.75 -14.26 11.10
C THR A 184 4.91 -13.12 10.53
N ALA A 185 4.33 -12.26 11.38
CA ALA A 185 3.58 -11.09 10.94
C ALA A 185 4.46 -10.10 10.16
N GLN A 186 5.69 -9.86 10.60
CA GLN A 186 6.64 -9.02 9.87
C GLN A 186 6.98 -9.60 8.49
N LEU A 187 7.22 -10.91 8.40
CA LEU A 187 7.52 -11.57 7.13
C LEU A 187 6.31 -11.65 6.19
N ALA A 188 5.10 -11.74 6.73
CA ALA A 188 3.87 -11.70 5.95
C ALA A 188 3.72 -10.36 5.20
N HIS A 189 4.07 -9.24 5.84
CA HIS A 189 4.09 -7.94 5.16
C HIS A 189 5.08 -7.91 3.99
N THR A 190 6.30 -8.40 4.20
CA THR A 190 7.29 -8.48 3.11
C THR A 190 6.80 -9.38 1.96
N GLN A 191 6.12 -10.47 2.27
CA GLN A 191 5.53 -11.36 1.26
C GLN A 191 4.41 -10.66 0.49
N GLU A 192 3.52 -9.96 1.18
CA GLU A 192 2.45 -9.17 0.54
C GLU A 192 3.02 -8.13 -0.44
N VAL A 193 4.12 -7.46 -0.07
CA VAL A 193 4.81 -6.53 -0.98
C VAL A 193 5.35 -7.24 -2.23
N GLN A 194 5.90 -8.45 -2.07
CA GLN A 194 6.37 -9.27 -3.19
C GLN A 194 5.22 -9.66 -4.13
N ASP A 195 4.14 -10.21 -3.57
CA ASP A 195 2.96 -10.63 -4.33
C ASP A 195 2.34 -9.44 -5.09
N ASN A 196 2.28 -8.27 -4.45
CA ASN A 196 1.79 -7.04 -5.06
C ASN A 196 2.64 -6.62 -6.28
N VAL A 197 3.96 -6.72 -6.20
CA VAL A 197 4.85 -6.40 -7.32
C VAL A 197 4.70 -7.44 -8.44
N GLU A 198 4.63 -8.73 -8.09
CA GLU A 198 4.41 -9.82 -9.05
C GLU A 198 3.09 -9.68 -9.82
N GLN A 199 2.04 -9.19 -9.16
CA GLN A 199 0.77 -8.88 -9.81
C GLN A 199 0.83 -7.62 -10.68
N PHE A 200 1.55 -6.58 -10.26
CA PHE A 200 1.59 -5.29 -10.96
C PHE A 200 2.34 -5.35 -12.29
N VAL A 201 3.49 -6.02 -12.35
CA VAL A 201 4.35 -6.07 -13.55
C VAL A 201 3.62 -6.54 -14.81
N PRO A 202 2.90 -7.69 -14.82
CA PRO A 202 2.16 -8.11 -16.01
C PRO A 202 0.96 -7.21 -16.33
N LEU A 203 0.40 -6.48 -15.35
CA LEU A 203 -0.69 -5.52 -15.59
C LEU A 203 -0.20 -4.30 -16.37
N ILE A 204 0.89 -3.68 -15.92
CA ILE A 204 1.41 -2.45 -16.54
C ILE A 204 1.97 -2.73 -17.96
N GLN A 205 2.53 -3.92 -18.21
CA GLN A 205 3.05 -4.33 -19.52
C GLN A 205 2.00 -4.30 -20.65
N LYS A 206 0.71 -4.47 -20.33
CA LYS A 206 -0.38 -4.41 -21.33
C LYS A 206 -0.53 -3.03 -21.96
N TYR A 207 0.05 -2.02 -21.34
CA TYR A 207 -0.23 -0.62 -21.64
C TYR A 207 0.95 0.13 -22.28
N THR A 208 1.83 -0.58 -23.01
CA THR A 208 2.98 0.03 -23.69
C THR A 208 2.60 1.05 -24.76
N ASP A 209 1.51 0.81 -25.48
CA ASP A 209 1.14 1.55 -26.70
C ASP A 209 -0.20 2.30 -26.57
N ILE A 210 -0.70 2.47 -25.33
CA ILE A 210 -1.95 3.18 -25.06
C ILE A 210 -1.92 4.57 -25.66
N GLN A 211 -2.96 5.00 -26.37
CA GLN A 211 -3.02 6.35 -26.95
C GLN A 211 -3.79 7.34 -26.06
N GLU A 212 -4.77 6.83 -25.32
CA GLU A 212 -5.66 7.64 -24.49
C GLU A 212 -5.90 6.98 -23.14
N LEU A 213 -6.13 7.80 -22.13
CA LEU A 213 -6.49 7.35 -20.79
C LEU A 213 -8.00 7.09 -20.75
N THR A 214 -8.37 5.83 -20.57
CA THR A 214 -9.76 5.45 -20.30
C THR A 214 -10.00 5.34 -18.80
N PRO A 215 -11.26 5.51 -18.34
CA PRO A 215 -11.61 5.23 -16.95
C PRO A 215 -11.21 3.82 -16.50
N HIS A 216 -11.27 2.84 -17.40
CA HIS A 216 -10.86 1.47 -17.13
C HIS A 216 -9.37 1.38 -16.79
N ILE A 217 -8.49 1.93 -17.64
CA ILE A 217 -7.03 1.95 -17.43
C ILE A 217 -6.68 2.62 -16.10
N LEU A 218 -7.27 3.79 -15.84
CA LEU A 218 -7.04 4.52 -14.60
C LEU A 218 -7.53 3.74 -13.38
N ASN A 219 -8.67 3.05 -13.48
CA ASN A 219 -9.19 2.23 -12.39
C ASN A 219 -8.36 0.98 -12.15
N GLU A 220 -7.75 0.40 -13.17
CA GLU A 220 -6.93 -0.79 -13.01
C GLU A 220 -5.55 -0.46 -12.45
N LEU A 221 -4.95 0.64 -12.88
CA LEU A 221 -3.55 0.96 -12.55
C LEU A 221 -3.39 1.97 -11.42
N ILE A 222 -4.26 2.97 -11.30
CA ILE A 222 -4.02 4.14 -10.46
C ILE A 222 -4.83 4.08 -9.18
N GLU A 223 -4.16 4.22 -8.04
CA GLU A 223 -4.77 4.37 -6.71
C GLU A 223 -5.17 5.83 -6.48
N LYS A 224 -4.22 6.76 -6.65
CA LYS A 224 -4.43 8.20 -6.48
C LYS A 224 -3.35 8.99 -7.22
N ILE A 225 -3.64 10.26 -7.46
CA ILE A 225 -2.70 11.22 -8.04
C ILE A 225 -2.65 12.41 -7.09
N VAL A 226 -1.48 12.71 -6.53
CA VAL A 226 -1.30 13.80 -5.58
C VAL A 226 -0.68 14.99 -6.29
N VAL A 227 -1.36 16.13 -6.25
CA VAL A 227 -0.94 17.37 -6.91
C VAL A 227 -0.44 18.35 -5.86
N HIS A 228 0.81 18.78 -6.03
CA HIS A 228 1.46 19.75 -5.14
C HIS A 228 1.24 21.19 -5.62
N GLU A 229 1.55 22.13 -4.74
CA GLU A 229 1.56 23.55 -5.07
C GLU A 229 2.61 23.85 -6.15
N LYS A 230 2.30 24.81 -7.03
CA LYS A 230 3.24 25.29 -8.04
C LYS A 230 4.34 26.09 -7.35
N LYS A 231 5.60 25.75 -7.64
CA LYS A 231 6.76 26.50 -7.23
C LYS A 231 7.20 27.41 -8.36
N VAL A 232 7.70 28.58 -8.00
CA VAL A 232 8.36 29.50 -8.92
C VAL A 232 9.81 29.55 -8.46
N ASP A 233 10.70 29.06 -9.29
CA ASP A 233 12.13 29.07 -9.02
C ASP A 233 12.69 30.49 -9.18
N GLU A 234 13.89 30.74 -8.67
CA GLU A 234 14.50 32.09 -8.66
C GLU A 234 14.63 32.69 -10.07
N ASP A 235 14.81 31.83 -11.08
CA ASP A 235 14.89 32.22 -12.50
C ASP A 235 13.52 32.50 -13.15
N GLY A 236 12.42 32.45 -12.38
CA GLY A 236 11.05 32.65 -12.85
C GLY A 236 10.41 31.42 -13.50
N THR A 237 11.14 30.30 -13.59
CA THR A 237 10.62 29.01 -14.07
C THR A 237 9.56 28.47 -13.11
N LYS A 238 8.47 27.92 -13.65
CA LYS A 238 7.38 27.33 -12.86
C LYS A 238 7.49 25.81 -12.88
N SER A 239 7.68 25.21 -11.72
CA SER A 239 7.72 23.76 -11.52
C SER A 239 6.53 23.30 -10.68
N GLN A 240 6.07 22.08 -10.89
CA GLN A 240 4.98 21.49 -10.10
C GLN A 240 5.20 19.99 -9.96
N LEU A 241 5.26 19.51 -8.71
CA LEU A 241 5.34 18.08 -8.42
C LEU A 241 3.96 17.44 -8.53
N VAL A 242 3.90 16.30 -9.21
CA VAL A 242 2.72 15.45 -9.29
C VAL A 242 3.17 14.02 -9.01
N GLU A 243 2.66 13.44 -7.92
CA GLU A 243 2.95 12.05 -7.56
C GLU A 243 1.83 11.16 -8.09
N ILE A 244 2.19 10.09 -8.79
CA ILE A 244 1.24 9.11 -9.33
C ILE A 244 1.41 7.82 -8.54
N TYR A 245 0.38 7.47 -7.76
CA TYR A 245 0.36 6.24 -6.98
C TYR A 245 -0.35 5.16 -7.78
N TYR A 246 0.40 4.13 -8.13
CA TYR A 246 -0.12 2.92 -8.74
C TYR A 246 -0.68 1.99 -7.66
N LYS A 247 -1.71 1.25 -8.02
CA LYS A 247 -2.19 0.13 -7.21
C LYS A 247 -1.06 -0.88 -7.03
N PHE A 248 -1.05 -1.56 -5.88
CA PHE A 248 -0.06 -2.57 -5.48
C PHE A 248 1.35 -2.01 -5.18
N VAL A 249 1.86 -1.09 -5.99
CA VAL A 249 3.26 -0.63 -5.92
C VAL A 249 3.45 0.80 -5.42
N GLY A 250 2.38 1.59 -5.27
CA GLY A 250 2.45 2.96 -4.74
C GLY A 250 3.10 3.94 -5.72
N CYS A 251 3.79 4.96 -5.22
CA CYS A 251 4.43 5.95 -6.07
C CYS A 251 5.73 5.40 -6.69
N ILE A 252 5.83 5.46 -8.02
CA ILE A 252 7.03 5.03 -8.75
C ILE A 252 7.74 6.26 -9.29
N ASP A 253 8.92 6.57 -8.76
CA ASP A 253 9.78 7.62 -9.30
C ASP A 253 10.98 6.99 -10.03
N LEU A 254 10.81 6.77 -11.33
CA LEU A 254 11.88 6.21 -12.17
C LEU A 254 13.11 7.12 -12.25
N GLY A 255 12.96 8.43 -12.06
CA GLY A 255 14.09 9.37 -12.08
C GLY A 255 14.95 9.22 -10.83
N ALA A 256 14.31 9.08 -9.67
CA ALA A 256 15.00 8.80 -8.40
C ALA A 256 15.54 7.37 -8.30
N MET A 257 14.99 6.41 -9.05
CA MET A 257 15.39 5.00 -9.02
C MET A 257 16.49 4.63 -10.04
N LEU A 258 16.73 5.45 -11.08
CA LEU A 258 17.75 5.21 -12.10
C LEU A 258 18.98 6.12 -12.00
N GLY A 259 18.96 7.11 -11.10
CA GLY A 259 20.09 7.98 -10.76
C GLY A 259 20.91 7.42 -9.60
#